data_AF-A0A7C9E8Q7-F1
#
_entry.id   AF-A0A7C9E8Q7-F1
#
_cell.length_a   1.000
_cell.length_b   1.000
_cell.length_c   1.000
_cell.angle_alpha   90.00
_cell.angle_beta   90.00
_cell.angle_gamma   90.00
#
_symmetry.space_group_name_H-M   'P 1'
#
loop_
_entity.id
_entity.type
_entity.pdbx_description
1 polymer ?
#
loop_
_entity_poly.entity_id
_entity_poly.type
_entity_poly.pdbx_seq_one_letter_code
_entity_poly.pdbx_strand_id
1 'polypeptide(L)'
;EYLQAYKQMPENPLVNLCAGTALLNLALGFRLQNKHQCVAQGLAFLYNNLRLCENSQEALYNVARACHHVGLVSLAASYYEKVLAIHQEDCPLPKLVKPDTDPTRQAEPGYCDLRREAAYNLHLIYKKSGAVDLARQVLMDYCTV
;
A
#
# COMPACT_ATOMS: atom_id res chain seq x y z
N GLU A 1 18.52 -12.12 3.54
CA GLU A 1 18.98 -10.72 3.39
C GLU A 1 18.06 -9.72 4.08
N TYR A 2 16.78 -9.56 3.71
CA TYR A 2 15.90 -8.56 4.37
C TYR A 2 15.73 -8.76 5.89
N LEU A 3 15.60 -9.99 6.37
CA LEU A 3 15.55 -10.26 7.82
C LEU A 3 16.86 -9.94 8.55
N GLN A 4 18.01 -10.00 7.86
CA GLN A 4 19.29 -9.59 8.43
C GLN A 4 19.38 -8.06 8.48
N ALA A 5 18.94 -7.37 7.42
CA ALA A 5 18.83 -5.92 7.41
C ALA A 5 17.89 -5.42 8.53
N TYR A 6 16.78 -6.12 8.77
CA TYR A 6 15.85 -5.79 9.86
C TYR A 6 16.50 -5.87 11.24
N LYS A 7 17.39 -6.84 11.48
CA LYS A 7 18.14 -6.92 12.75
C LYS A 7 19.03 -5.70 12.99
N GLN A 8 19.50 -5.05 11.92
CA GLN A 8 20.36 -3.87 12.02
C GLN A 8 19.54 -2.57 12.05
N MET A 9 18.42 -2.53 11.31
CA MET A 9 17.60 -1.32 11.12
C MET A 9 16.10 -1.64 11.26
N PRO A 10 15.61 -1.98 12.46
CA PRO A 10 14.22 -2.40 12.66
C PRO A 10 13.21 -1.26 12.47
N GLU A 11 13.63 -0.02 12.70
CA GLU A 11 12.79 1.19 12.55
C GLU A 11 12.83 1.77 11.12
N ASN A 12 13.51 1.11 10.17
CA ASN A 12 13.52 1.55 8.78
C ASN A 12 12.23 1.07 8.07
N PRO A 13 11.35 1.97 7.57
CA PRO A 13 10.10 1.57 6.96
C PRO A 13 10.28 0.69 5.72
N LEU A 14 11.27 0.99 4.86
CA LEU A 14 11.52 0.25 3.63
C LEU A 14 11.97 -1.18 3.92
N VAL A 15 12.82 -1.37 4.94
CA VAL A 15 13.25 -2.71 5.36
C VAL A 15 12.06 -3.56 5.81
N ASN A 16 11.14 -2.97 6.58
CA ASN A 16 9.89 -3.64 6.98
C ASN A 16 9.00 -3.98 5.78
N LEU A 17 8.84 -3.05 4.83
CA LEU A 17 8.07 -3.28 3.61
C LEU A 17 8.64 -4.45 2.79
N CYS A 18 9.96 -4.47 2.58
CA CYS A 18 10.63 -5.53 1.82
C CYS A 18 10.56 -6.88 2.53
N ALA A 19 10.81 -6.92 3.85
CA ALA A 19 10.72 -8.15 4.63
C ALA A 19 9.30 -8.73 4.63
N GLY A 20 8.29 -7.89 4.87
CA GLY A 20 6.89 -8.30 4.85
C GLY A 20 6.46 -8.83 3.49
N THR A 21 6.73 -8.09 2.42
CA THR A 21 6.38 -8.48 1.05
C THR A 21 7.06 -9.80 0.63
N ALA A 22 8.34 -9.98 0.97
CA ALA A 22 9.07 -11.21 0.67
C ALA A 22 8.46 -12.43 1.37
N LEU A 23 8.03 -12.29 2.63
CA LEU A 23 7.36 -13.35 3.38
C LEU A 23 5.99 -13.69 2.80
N LEU A 24 5.19 -12.68 2.42
CA LEU A 24 3.90 -12.93 1.78
C LEU A 24 4.06 -13.66 0.43
N ASN A 25 5.04 -13.26 -0.39
CA ASN A 25 5.35 -13.96 -1.63
C ASN A 25 5.79 -15.40 -1.39
N LEU A 26 6.60 -15.64 -0.35
CA LEU A 26 7.01 -16.99 0.04
C LEU A 26 5.81 -17.84 0.47
N ALA A 27 4.85 -17.26 1.19
CA ALA A 27 3.64 -17.95 1.65
C ALA A 27 2.72 -18.42 0.51
N LEU A 28 2.75 -17.74 -0.63
CA LEU A 28 2.01 -18.14 -1.84
C LEU A 28 2.65 -19.32 -2.57
N GLY A 29 3.92 -19.64 -2.26
CA GLY A 29 4.62 -20.79 -2.82
C GLY A 29 3.95 -22.13 -2.44
N PHE A 30 4.01 -23.11 -3.35
CA PHE A 30 3.37 -24.41 -3.15
C PHE A 30 4.09 -25.31 -2.12
N ARG A 31 5.39 -25.08 -1.87
CA ARG A 31 6.22 -25.96 -1.04
C ARG A 31 6.21 -25.65 0.45
N LEU A 32 5.64 -24.52 0.86
CA LEU A 32 5.63 -24.10 2.25
C LEU A 32 4.52 -24.82 3.02
N GLN A 33 4.87 -25.50 4.11
CA GLN A 33 3.92 -26.22 4.96
C GLN A 33 3.10 -25.26 5.84
N ASN A 34 3.75 -24.28 6.50
CA ASN A 34 3.11 -23.36 7.44
C ASN A 34 2.77 -21.99 6.81
N LYS A 35 1.93 -22.00 5.78
CA LYS A 35 1.58 -20.77 5.02
C LYS A 35 0.94 -19.71 5.90
N HIS A 36 0.01 -20.07 6.78
CA HIS A 36 -0.68 -19.12 7.65
C HIS A 36 0.27 -18.39 8.60
N GLN A 37 1.24 -19.09 9.17
CA GLN A 37 2.26 -18.49 10.02
C GLN A 37 3.12 -17.50 9.23
N CYS A 38 3.51 -17.85 8.01
CA CYS A 38 4.30 -16.98 7.15
C CYS A 38 3.51 -15.73 6.71
N VAL A 39 2.21 -15.87 6.41
CA VAL A 39 1.31 -14.74 6.16
C VAL A 39 1.23 -13.82 7.37
N ALA A 40 1.01 -14.37 8.56
CA ALA A 40 0.93 -13.59 9.79
C ALA A 40 2.23 -12.82 10.07
N GLN A 41 3.39 -13.45 9.86
CA GLN A 41 4.69 -12.79 9.98
C GLN A 41 4.86 -11.67 8.94
N GLY A 42 4.52 -11.93 7.67
CA GLY A 42 4.60 -10.93 6.61
C GLY A 42 3.73 -9.71 6.90
N LEU A 43 2.49 -9.93 7.36
CA LEU A 43 1.58 -8.86 7.75
C LEU A 43 2.10 -8.08 8.96
N ALA A 44 2.75 -8.72 9.94
CA ALA A 44 3.32 -8.03 11.09
C ALA A 44 4.38 -7.00 10.69
N PHE A 45 5.26 -7.34 9.74
CA PHE A 45 6.24 -6.40 9.19
C PHE A 45 5.57 -5.23 8.45
N LEU A 46 4.54 -5.51 7.64
CA LEU A 46 3.80 -4.45 6.94
C LEU A 46 3.04 -3.53 7.91
N TYR A 47 2.54 -4.07 9.01
CA TYR A 47 1.89 -3.28 10.06
C TYR A 47 2.90 -2.39 10.80
N ASN A 48 4.12 -2.87 11.02
CA ASN A 48 5.19 -2.03 11.57
C ASN A 48 5.60 -0.93 10.57
N ASN A 49 5.69 -1.24 9.27
CA ASN A 49 5.88 -0.23 8.22
C ASN A 49 4.77 0.84 8.27
N LEU A 50 3.49 0.44 8.38
CA LEU A 50 2.35 1.35 8.52
C LEU A 50 2.49 2.29 9.74
N ARG A 51 2.90 1.74 10.87
CA ARG A 51 3.13 2.51 12.11
C ARG A 51 4.26 3.52 11.95
N LEU A 52 5.39 3.11 11.35
CA LEU A 52 6.56 3.96 11.13
C LEU A 52 6.30 5.07 10.11
N CYS A 53 5.39 4.84 9.16
CA CYS A 53 4.95 5.82 8.18
C CYS A 53 3.72 6.62 8.64
N GLU A 54 3.36 6.56 9.93
CA GLU A 54 2.27 7.34 10.53
C GLU A 54 0.92 7.20 9.81
N ASN A 55 0.61 6.00 9.31
CA ASN A 55 -0.58 5.75 8.49
C ASN A 55 -0.65 6.59 7.20
N SER A 56 0.49 6.88 6.58
CA SER A 56 0.54 7.52 5.27
C SER A 56 -0.32 6.78 4.25
N GLN A 57 -0.79 7.52 3.24
CA GLN A 57 -1.61 6.96 2.17
C GLN A 57 -0.92 5.78 1.47
N GLU A 58 0.38 5.89 1.21
CA GLU A 58 1.20 4.80 0.64
C GLU A 58 1.21 3.56 1.53
N ALA A 59 1.43 3.73 2.83
CA ALA A 59 1.52 2.59 3.74
C ALA A 59 0.16 1.88 3.90
N LEU A 60 -0.94 2.64 3.95
CA LEU A 60 -2.30 2.08 3.92
C LEU A 60 -2.57 1.31 2.62
N TYR A 61 -2.17 1.87 1.48
CA TYR A 61 -2.30 1.20 0.18
C TYR A 61 -1.49 -0.09 0.13
N ASN A 62 -0.26 -0.09 0.64
CA ASN A 62 0.59 -1.28 0.70
C ASN A 62 -0.03 -2.39 1.55
N VAL A 63 -0.61 -2.06 2.71
CA VAL A 63 -1.35 -3.02 3.55
C VAL A 63 -2.59 -3.55 2.82
N ALA A 64 -3.36 -2.68 2.17
CA ALA A 64 -4.52 -3.09 1.36
C ALA A 64 -4.12 -4.08 0.27
N ARG A 65 -3.06 -3.75 -0.48
CA ARG A 65 -2.55 -4.56 -1.59
C ARG A 65 -2.04 -5.91 -1.12
N ALA A 66 -1.36 -5.95 0.02
CA ALA A 66 -0.91 -7.18 0.65
C ALA A 66 -2.07 -8.08 1.07
N CYS A 67 -3.08 -7.53 1.75
CA CYS A 67 -4.29 -8.26 2.13
C CYS A 67 -5.01 -8.83 0.89
N HIS A 68 -5.14 -8.02 -0.16
CA HIS A 68 -5.73 -8.45 -1.43
C HIS A 68 -4.91 -9.61 -2.05
N HIS A 69 -3.58 -9.51 -2.03
CA HIS A 69 -2.68 -10.50 -2.61
C HIS A 69 -2.81 -11.89 -1.95
N VAL A 70 -3.00 -11.94 -0.63
CA VAL A 70 -3.19 -13.19 0.11
C VAL A 70 -4.65 -13.63 0.23
N GLY A 71 -5.58 -12.92 -0.42
CA GLY A 71 -7.00 -13.29 -0.47
C GLY A 71 -7.86 -12.80 0.69
N LEU A 72 -7.32 -11.96 1.59
CA LEU A 72 -8.07 -11.31 2.67
C LEU A 72 -8.86 -10.10 2.14
N VAL A 73 -9.79 -10.36 1.22
CA VAL A 73 -10.44 -9.33 0.39
C VAL A 73 -11.29 -8.34 1.18
N SER A 74 -11.97 -8.76 2.26
CA SER A 74 -12.76 -7.85 3.09
C SER A 74 -11.86 -6.84 3.82
N LEU A 75 -10.71 -7.29 4.29
CA LEU A 75 -9.72 -6.41 4.93
C LEU A 75 -9.10 -5.47 3.89
N ALA A 76 -8.78 -5.99 2.71
CA ALA A 76 -8.27 -5.18 1.61
C ALA A 76 -9.23 -4.05 1.22
N ALA A 77 -10.53 -4.34 1.10
CA ALA A 77 -11.55 -3.33 0.81
C ALA A 77 -11.55 -2.21 1.85
N SER A 78 -11.57 -2.55 3.15
CA SER A 78 -11.54 -1.55 4.23
C SER A 78 -10.29 -0.67 4.20
N TYR A 79 -9.12 -1.22 3.86
CA TYR A 79 -7.92 -0.39 3.72
C TYR A 79 -7.91 0.45 2.45
N TYR A 80 -8.44 -0.04 1.32
CA TYR A 80 -8.59 0.79 0.13
C TYR A 80 -9.54 1.97 0.38
N GLU A 81 -10.64 1.77 1.10
CA GLU A 81 -11.53 2.86 1.53
C GLU A 81 -10.80 3.91 2.37
N LYS A 82 -9.92 3.49 3.29
CA LYS A 82 -9.07 4.42 4.06
C LYS A 82 -8.14 5.23 3.17
N VAL A 83 -7.58 4.61 2.12
CA VAL A 83 -6.74 5.32 1.14
C VAL A 83 -7.55 6.37 0.39
N LEU A 84 -8.77 6.02 -0.04
CA LEU A 84 -9.68 6.95 -0.73
C LEU A 84 -10.13 8.13 0.13
N ALA A 85 -10.17 7.94 1.46
CA ALA A 85 -10.54 8.97 2.42
C ALA A 85 -9.43 10.00 2.73
N ILE A 86 -8.18 9.77 2.28
CA ILE A 86 -7.08 10.71 2.49
C ILE A 86 -7.06 11.72 1.35
N HIS A 87 -7.09 13.01 1.69
CA HIS A 87 -7.04 14.09 0.70
C HIS A 87 -5.60 14.32 0.21
N GLN A 88 -5.48 14.77 -1.03
CA GLN A 88 -4.19 14.98 -1.69
C GLN A 88 -3.28 15.94 -0.90
N GLU A 89 -3.86 16.98 -0.31
CA GLU A 89 -3.16 17.98 0.50
C GLU A 89 -2.49 17.39 1.76
N ASP A 90 -2.96 16.23 2.22
CA ASP A 90 -2.45 15.54 3.42
C ASP A 90 -1.21 14.67 3.13
N CYS A 91 -0.77 14.57 1.86
CA CYS A 91 0.30 13.67 1.42
C CYS A 91 1.39 14.38 0.58
N PRO A 92 2.13 15.34 1.16
CA PRO A 92 3.24 16.00 0.46
C PRO A 92 4.38 14.99 0.22
N LEU A 93 4.83 14.87 -1.03
CA LEU A 93 6.07 14.16 -1.32
C LEU A 93 7.26 14.95 -0.78
N PRO A 94 8.32 14.27 -0.31
CA PRO A 94 9.58 14.92 -0.01
C PRO A 94 10.06 15.71 -1.23
N LYS A 95 10.46 16.96 -1.02
CA LYS A 95 11.06 17.78 -2.09
C LYS A 95 12.33 17.08 -2.56
N LEU A 96 12.25 16.41 -3.70
CA LEU A 96 13.43 15.90 -4.39
C LEU A 96 14.21 17.12 -4.89
N VAL A 97 15.36 17.40 -4.28
CA VAL A 97 16.27 18.44 -4.77
C VAL A 97 16.76 17.99 -6.14
N LYS A 98 16.14 18.50 -7.20
CA LYS A 98 16.67 18.36 -8.56
C LYS A 98 17.88 19.29 -8.67
N PRO A 99 19.06 18.80 -9.05
CA PRO A 99 20.28 19.61 -9.09
C PRO A 99 20.22 20.78 -10.09
N ASP A 100 19.28 20.77 -11.06
CA ASP A 100 19.30 21.68 -12.21
C ASP A 100 18.07 22.62 -12.32
N THR A 101 17.31 22.84 -11.24
CA THR A 101 16.13 23.73 -11.32
C THR A 101 16.44 25.12 -10.76
N ASP A 102 16.27 26.13 -11.62
CA ASP A 102 16.32 27.57 -11.35
C ASP A 102 15.76 27.94 -9.95
N PRO A 103 16.53 28.63 -9.08
CA PRO A 103 16.15 28.95 -7.70
C PRO A 103 14.90 29.84 -7.58
N THR A 104 14.36 30.33 -8.69
CA THR A 104 13.14 31.16 -8.75
C THR A 104 11.84 30.36 -8.92
N ARG A 105 11.90 29.07 -9.30
CA ARG A 105 10.71 28.22 -9.43
C ARG A 105 10.51 27.41 -8.16
N GLN A 106 9.62 27.91 -7.28
CA GLN A 106 9.09 27.10 -6.18
C GLN A 106 8.37 25.91 -6.80
N ALA A 107 9.02 24.74 -6.80
CA ALA A 107 8.36 23.51 -7.20
C ALA A 107 7.31 23.20 -6.13
N GLU A 108 6.03 23.33 -6.50
CA GLU A 108 4.92 22.82 -5.70
C GLU A 108 5.26 21.38 -5.28
N PRO A 109 5.14 21.02 -3.99
CA PRO A 109 5.40 19.67 -3.55
C PRO A 109 4.51 18.74 -4.38
N GLY A 110 5.12 17.77 -5.06
CA GLY A 110 4.34 16.72 -5.68
C GLY A 110 3.52 16.01 -4.60
N TYR A 111 2.36 15.49 -4.93
CA TYR A 111 1.54 14.74 -3.99
C TYR A 111 1.58 13.25 -4.36
N CYS A 112 1.70 12.39 -3.35
CA CYS A 112 1.45 10.97 -3.54
C CYS A 112 -0.07 10.82 -3.55
N ASP A 113 -0.68 10.63 -4.71
CA ASP A 113 -2.12 10.35 -4.83
C ASP A 113 -2.33 8.95 -5.41
N LEU A 114 -2.54 8.00 -4.51
CA LEU A 114 -2.82 6.59 -4.80
C LEU A 114 -4.32 6.28 -4.83
N ARG A 115 -5.19 7.29 -4.81
CA ARG A 115 -6.64 7.07 -4.81
C ARG A 115 -7.12 6.38 -6.07
N ARG A 116 -6.52 6.67 -7.22
CA ARG A 116 -6.88 6.02 -8.50
C ARG A 116 -6.54 4.53 -8.47
N GLU A 117 -5.38 4.17 -7.97
CA GLU A 117 -4.88 2.80 -7.82
C GLU A 117 -5.70 2.03 -6.77
N ALA A 118 -6.04 2.68 -5.66
CA ALA A 118 -6.91 2.12 -4.63
C ALA A 118 -8.32 1.86 -5.17
N ALA A 119 -8.92 2.85 -5.84
CA ALA A 119 -10.23 2.74 -6.46
C ALA A 119 -10.28 1.61 -7.49
N TYR A 120 -9.27 1.53 -8.36
CA TYR A 120 -9.19 0.48 -9.36
C TYR A 120 -9.16 -0.92 -8.72
N ASN A 121 -8.34 -1.11 -7.69
CA ASN A 121 -8.25 -2.39 -6.99
C ASN A 121 -9.51 -2.71 -6.17
N LEU A 122 -10.16 -1.71 -5.57
CA LEU A 122 -11.42 -1.86 -4.86
C LEU A 122 -12.55 -2.27 -5.81
N HIS A 123 -12.60 -1.68 -7.01
CA HIS A 123 -13.54 -2.09 -8.06
C HIS A 123 -13.41 -3.58 -8.40
N LEU A 124 -12.18 -4.12 -8.44
CA LEU A 124 -11.97 -5.54 -8.73
C LEU A 124 -12.59 -6.43 -7.64
N ILE A 125 -12.51 -6.00 -6.38
CA ILE A 125 -13.14 -6.70 -5.26
C ILE A 125 -14.67 -6.67 -5.39
N TYR A 126 -15.25 -5.48 -5.62
CA TYR A 126 -16.70 -5.33 -5.81
C TYR A 126 -17.24 -6.08 -7.02
N LYS A 127 -16.50 -6.06 -8.13
CA LYS A 127 -16.84 -6.84 -9.32
C LYS A 127 -16.86 -8.34 -9.02
N LYS A 128 -15.86 -8.84 -8.29
CA LYS A 128 -15.77 -10.26 -7.93
C LYS A 128 -16.83 -10.69 -6.92
N SER A 129 -17.29 -9.79 -6.05
CA SER A 129 -18.38 -10.05 -5.10
C SER A 129 -19.78 -9.96 -5.71
N GLY A 130 -19.91 -9.50 -6.97
CA GLY A 130 -21.19 -9.28 -7.64
C GLY A 130 -21.82 -7.92 -7.38
N ALA A 131 -21.17 -7.04 -6.62
CA ALA A 131 -21.60 -5.66 -6.38
C ALA A 131 -21.25 -4.75 -7.58
N VAL A 132 -21.85 -5.04 -8.74
CA VAL A 132 -21.49 -4.41 -10.03
C VAL A 132 -21.74 -2.90 -10.02
N ASP A 133 -22.81 -2.44 -9.38
CA ASP A 133 -23.13 -1.00 -9.33
C ASP A 133 -22.10 -0.22 -8.50
N LEU A 134 -21.69 -0.76 -7.34
CA LEU A 134 -20.59 -0.19 -6.55
C LEU A 134 -19.27 -0.19 -7.33
N ALA A 135 -18.97 -1.28 -8.04
CA ALA A 135 -17.79 -1.39 -8.86
C ALA A 135 -17.76 -0.32 -9.98
N ARG A 136 -18.91 -0.05 -10.61
CA ARG A 136 -19.06 1.01 -11.61
C ARG A 136 -18.89 2.39 -10.99
N GLN A 137 -19.56 2.64 -9.86
CA GLN A 137 -19.52 3.91 -9.17
C GLN A 137 -18.09 4.30 -8.78
N VAL A 138 -17.34 3.39 -8.15
CA VAL A 138 -15.94 3.65 -7.74
C VAL A 138 -15.05 4.04 -8.93
N LEU A 139 -15.23 3.40 -10.09
CA LEU A 139 -14.47 3.79 -11.29
C LEU A 139 -14.89 5.16 -11.84
N MET A 140 -16.19 5.48 -11.78
CA MET A 140 -16.71 6.79 -12.21
C MET A 140 -16.21 7.91 -11.31
N ASP A 141 -16.15 7.68 -10.00
CA ASP A 141 -15.79 8.71 -9.03
C ASP A 141 -14.28 9.03 -9.05
N TYR A 142 -13.43 8.02 -9.30
CA TYR A 142 -11.97 8.15 -9.10
C TYR A 142 -11.10 7.82 -10.31
N CYS A 143 -11.62 7.18 -11.36
CA CYS A 143 -10.79 6.72 -12.49
C CYS A 143 -11.07 7.42 -13.84
N THR A 144 -11.99 8.37 -13.89
CA THR A 144 -12.26 9.20 -15.08
C THR A 144 -11.26 10.34 -15.22
N VAL A 145 -11.00 10.76 -16.46
CA VAL A 145 -10.08 11.87 -16.84
C VAL A 145 -10.90 13.06 -17.30
#